data_AF-A0A5K1CRA4-F1
#
_entry.id   AF-A0A5K1CRA4-F1
#
_cell.length_a   1.000
_cell.length_b   1.000
_cell.length_c   1.000
_cell.angle_alpha   90.00
_cell.angle_beta   90.00
_cell.angle_gamma   90.00
#
_symmetry.space_group_name_H-M   'P 1'
#
loop_
_entity.id
_entity.type
_entity.pdbx_description
1 polymer ?
#
loop_
_entity_poly.entity_id
_entity_poly.type
_entity_poly.pdbx_seq_one_letter_code
_entity_poly.pdbx_strand_id
1 'polypeptide(L)'
;KVIKSFLQGFLPGLALKIFLYFLPAILLIMSKVEGYIALSKLERKAAAKYYYFMLVNVFLGSIITGTAFQQLHSFIHQPPT
;
A
#
# COMPACT_ATOMS: atom_id res chain seq x y z
N LYS A 1 -21.64 16.20 0.41
CA LYS A 1 -21.31 15.46 -0.84
C LYS A 1 -19.85 15.66 -1.24
N VAL A 2 -19.37 16.90 -1.43
CA VAL A 2 -17.98 17.19 -1.84
C VAL A 2 -16.93 16.58 -0.91
N ILE A 3 -17.06 16.78 0.41
CA ILE A 3 -16.11 16.24 1.40
C ILE A 3 -16.05 14.71 1.37
N LYS A 4 -17.19 14.03 1.22
CA LYS A 4 -17.26 12.56 1.18
C LYS A 4 -16.59 11.99 -0.07
N SER A 5 -16.83 12.59 -1.24
CA SER A 5 -16.17 12.20 -2.49
C SER A 5 -14.68 12.54 -2.52
N PHE A 6 -14.27 13.64 -1.86
CA PHE A 6 -12.86 14.00 -1.74
C PHE A 6 -12.11 13.04 -0.81
N LEU A 7 -12.69 12.71 0.35
CA LEU A 7 -12.14 11.67 1.23
C LEU A 7 -12.10 10.29 0.57
N GLN A 8 -13.12 9.92 -0.22
CA GLN A 8 -13.19 8.59 -0.82
C GLN A 8 -12.31 8.45 -2.07
N GLY A 9 -12.11 9.51 -2.85
CA GLY A 9 -11.34 9.47 -4.10
C GLY A 9 -9.91 10.00 -4.01
N PHE A 10 -9.64 10.97 -3.14
CA PHE A 10 -8.35 11.68 -3.06
C PHE A 10 -7.50 11.24 -1.87
N LEU A 11 -8.12 11.06 -0.70
CA LEU A 11 -7.41 10.69 0.53
C LEU A 11 -6.66 9.34 0.45
N PRO A 12 -7.23 8.24 -0.08
CA PRO A 12 -6.48 6.99 -0.19
C PRO A 12 -5.27 7.13 -1.13
N GLY A 13 -5.41 7.88 -2.23
CA GLY A 13 -4.30 8.16 -3.15
C GLY A 13 -3.20 9.00 -2.49
N LEU A 14 -3.58 10.01 -1.69
CA LEU A 14 -2.64 10.85 -0.96
C LEU A 14 -1.91 10.06 0.15
N ALA A 15 -2.65 9.26 0.93
CA ALA A 15 -2.08 8.41 1.98
C ALA A 15 -1.09 7.40 1.37
N LEU A 16 -1.44 6.79 0.25
CA LEU A 16 -0.57 5.87 -0.47
C LEU A 16 0.72 6.57 -0.95
N LYS A 17 0.59 7.77 -1.51
CA LYS A 17 1.74 8.55 -2.02
C LYS A 17 2.69 8.97 -0.91
N ILE A 18 2.16 9.37 0.25
CA ILE A 18 2.94 9.68 1.45
C ILE A 18 3.63 8.43 1.97
N PHE A 19 2.94 7.29 2.02
CA PHE A 19 3.53 6.02 2.48
C PHE A 19 4.67 5.55 1.57
N LEU A 20 4.46 5.64 0.25
CA LEU A 20 5.48 5.31 -0.75
C LEU A 20 6.65 6.29 -0.78
N TYR A 21 6.49 7.52 -0.28
CA TYR A 21 7.59 8.47 -0.11
C TYR A 21 8.57 8.03 1.00
N PHE A 22 8.05 7.50 2.11
CA PHE A 22 8.88 7.00 3.22
C PHE A 22 9.48 5.61 2.96
N LEU A 23 8.82 4.80 2.13
CA LEU A 23 9.25 3.42 1.83
C LEU A 23 10.70 3.28 1.31
N PRO A 24 11.15 4.05 0.30
CA PRO A 24 12.52 3.94 -0.21
C PRO A 24 13.57 4.37 0.83
N ALA A 25 13.26 5.36 1.68
CA ALA A 25 14.16 5.76 2.77
C ALA A 25 14.30 4.64 3.81
N ILE A 26 13.20 4.01 4.21
CA ILE A 26 13.20 2.87 5.15
C ILE A 26 13.95 1.68 4.54
N LEU A 27 13.71 1.37 3.27
CA LEU A 27 14.39 0.28 2.57
C LEU A 27 15.89 0.54 2.43
N LEU A 28 16.32 1.77 2.15
CA LEU A 28 17.74 2.14 2.08
C LEU A 28 18.43 2.02 3.44
N ILE A 29 17.78 2.45 4.52
CA ILE A 29 18.30 2.32 5.88
C ILE A 29 18.43 0.85 6.26
N MET A 30 17.39 0.04 6.01
CA MET A 30 17.40 -1.40 6.28
C MET A 30 18.50 -2.12 5.49
N SER A 31 18.65 -1.75 4.22
CA SER A 31 19.70 -2.25 3.33
C SER A 31 21.11 -1.86 3.78
N LYS A 32 21.32 -0.63 4.27
CA LYS A 32 22.60 -0.20 4.87
C LYS A 32 22.95 -1.01 6.12
N VAL A 33 21.94 -1.33 6.95
CA VAL A 33 22.11 -2.18 8.15
C VAL A 33 22.45 -3.63 7.77
N GLU A 34 21.96 -4.13 6.63
CA GLU A 34 22.30 -5.46 6.10
C GLU A 34 23.79 -5.60 5.65
N GLY A 35 24.58 -4.52 5.61
CA GLY A 35 26.05 -4.61 5.48
C GLY A 35 26.58 -4.94 4.08
N TYR A 36 25.79 -4.74 3.02
CA TYR A 36 26.26 -5.01 1.65
C TYR A 36 27.27 -3.95 1.17
N ILE A 37 28.44 -4.42 0.73
CA ILE A 37 29.59 -3.60 0.28
C ILE A 37 29.30 -2.92 -1.09
N ALA A 38 28.38 -3.47 -1.89
CA ALA A 38 28.06 -2.97 -3.23
C ALA A 38 26.67 -2.32 -3.31
N LEU A 39 26.64 -1.01 -3.60
CA LEU A 39 25.42 -0.19 -3.78
C LEU A 39 24.45 -0.77 -4.82
N SER A 40 24.94 -1.32 -5.93
CA SER A 40 24.09 -1.86 -7.00
C SER A 40 23.28 -3.10 -6.59
N LYS A 41 23.87 -3.98 -5.76
CA LYS A 41 23.16 -5.15 -5.19
C LYS A 41 22.13 -4.69 -4.17
N LEU A 42 22.47 -3.65 -3.41
CA LEU A 42 21.61 -3.04 -2.40
C LEU A 42 20.34 -2.46 -3.01
N GLU A 43 20.49 -1.62 -4.03
CA GLU A 43 19.38 -0.98 -4.73
C GLU A 43 18.48 -2.01 -5.42
N ARG A 44 19.07 -3.04 -6.04
CA ARG A 44 18.30 -4.10 -6.71
C ARG A 44 17.47 -4.93 -5.72
N LYS A 45 18.03 -5.23 -4.53
CA LYS A 45 17.29 -5.91 -3.45
C LYS A 45 16.21 -5.02 -2.85
N ALA A 46 16.50 -3.74 -2.62
CA ALA A 46 15.53 -2.76 -2.13
C ALA A 46 14.36 -2.58 -3.13
N ALA A 47 14.65 -2.49 -4.44
CA ALA A 47 13.63 -2.39 -5.49
C ALA A 47 12.76 -3.65 -5.55
N ALA A 48 13.34 -4.84 -5.40
CA ALA A 48 12.58 -6.09 -5.32
C ALA A 48 11.65 -6.10 -4.09
N LYS A 49 12.15 -5.70 -2.91
CA LYS A 49 11.33 -5.56 -1.68
C LYS A 49 10.20 -4.54 -1.88
N TYR A 50 10.48 -3.39 -2.51
CA TYR A 50 9.49 -2.37 -2.87
C TYR A 50 8.39 -2.95 -3.78
N TYR A 51 8.78 -3.70 -4.81
CA TYR A 51 7.83 -4.32 -5.74
C TYR A 51 6.89 -5.30 -5.04
N TYR A 52 7.42 -6.22 -4.23
CA TYR A 52 6.59 -7.16 -3.47
C TYR A 52 5.69 -6.45 -2.47
N PHE A 53 6.18 -5.39 -1.81
CA PHE A 53 5.37 -4.58 -0.90
C PHE A 53 4.20 -3.91 -1.63
N MET A 54 4.46 -3.31 -2.81
CA MET A 54 3.43 -2.67 -3.62
C MET A 54 2.42 -3.68 -4.14
N LEU A 55 2.85 -4.87 -4.53
CA LEU A 55 1.95 -5.90 -5.03
C LEU A 55 1.00 -6.43 -3.93
N VAL A 56 1.53 -6.74 -2.73
CA VAL A 56 0.72 -7.36 -1.68
C VAL A 56 -0.08 -6.33 -0.89
N ASN A 57 0.54 -5.25 -0.41
CA ASN A 57 -0.14 -4.31 0.49
C ASN A 57 -0.98 -3.29 -0.27
N VAL A 58 -0.46 -2.77 -1.38
CA VAL A 58 -1.14 -1.72 -2.14
C VAL A 58 -2.14 -2.33 -3.11
N PHE A 59 -1.70 -3.26 -3.97
CA PHE A 59 -2.57 -3.81 -5.00
C PHE A 59 -3.57 -4.83 -4.45
N LEU A 60 -3.13 -5.93 -3.85
CA LEU A 60 -4.05 -6.93 -3.30
C LEU A 60 -4.87 -6.38 -2.12
N GLY A 61 -4.22 -5.63 -1.21
CA GLY A 61 -4.91 -5.00 -0.10
C GLY A 61 -6.02 -4.04 -0.51
N SER A 62 -5.82 -3.23 -1.57
CA SER A 62 -6.87 -2.33 -2.08
C SER A 62 -8.04 -3.07 -2.71
N ILE A 63 -7.78 -4.14 -3.45
CA ILE A 63 -8.84 -4.97 -4.06
C ILE A 63 -9.64 -5.67 -2.96
N ILE A 64 -8.98 -6.37 -2.05
CA ILE A 64 -9.65 -7.12 -0.97
C ILE A 64 -10.43 -6.18 -0.06
N THR A 65 -9.85 -5.04 0.32
CA THR A 65 -10.54 -4.06 1.17
C THR A 65 -11.73 -3.44 0.42
N GLY A 66 -11.57 -3.09 -0.85
CA GLY A 66 -12.66 -2.56 -1.68
C GLY A 66 -13.84 -3.52 -1.80
N THR A 67 -13.56 -4.80 -2.10
CA THR A 67 -14.58 -5.84 -2.20
C THR A 67 -15.19 -6.16 -0.84
N ALA A 68 -14.39 -6.28 0.22
CA ALA A 68 -14.88 -6.55 1.57
C ALA A 68 -15.79 -5.42 2.08
N PHE A 69 -15.47 -4.14 1.83
CA PHE A 69 -16.33 -3.02 2.18
C PHE A 69 -17.65 -3.02 1.40
N GLN A 70 -17.64 -3.38 0.12
CA GLN A 70 -18.86 -3.56 -0.67
C GLN A 70 -19.70 -4.72 -0.12
N GLN A 71 -19.06 -5.84 0.21
CA GLN A 71 -19.73 -7.03 0.76
C GLN A 71 -20.35 -6.71 2.13
N LEU A 72 -19.63 -6.04 3.03
CA LEU A 72 -20.13 -5.57 4.32
C LEU A 72 -21.35 -4.67 4.17
N HIS A 73 -21.30 -3.73 3.21
CA HIS A 73 -22.44 -2.86 2.93
C HIS A 73 -23.67 -3.65 2.48
N SER A 74 -23.48 -4.67 1.64
CA SER A 74 -24.54 -5.60 1.22
C SER A 74 -25.08 -6.44 2.37
N PHE A 75 -24.22 -7.00 3.24
CA PHE A 75 -24.63 -7.78 4.42
C PHE A 75 -25.45 -6.96 5.42
N ILE A 76 -25.11 -5.67 5.62
CA ILE A 76 -25.85 -4.80 6.52
C ILE A 76 -27.23 -4.42 5.96
N HIS A 77 -27.36 -4.29 4.63
CA HIS A 77 -28.63 -3.89 3.99
C HIS A 77 -29.51 -5.09 3.57
N GLN A 78 -28.93 -6.28 3.41
CA GLN A 78 -29.60 -7.54 3.11
C GLN A 78 -28.93 -8.66 3.94
N PRO A 79 -29.33 -8.83 5.21
CA PRO A 79 -28.84 -9.96 6.00
C PRO A 79 -29.33 -11.27 5.35
N PRO A 80 -28.47 -12.28 5.20
CA PRO A 80 -28.90 -13.59 4.72
C PRO A 80 -29.86 -14.18 5.77
N THR A 81 -31.07 -14.52 5.34
CA THR A 81 -32.00 -15.38 6.09
C THR A 81 -31.35 -16.71 6.44
#